data_AF-A0YGB4-F1
#
_entry.id   AF-A0YGB4-F1
#
_cell.length_a   1.000
_cell.length_b   1.000
_cell.length_c   1.000
_cell.angle_alpha   90.00
_cell.angle_beta   90.00
_cell.angle_gamma   90.00
#
_symmetry.space_group_name_H-M   'P 1'
#
loop_
_entity.id
_entity.type
_entity.pdbx_description
1 polymer ?
#
loop_
_entity_poly.entity_id
_entity_poly.type
_entity_poly.pdbx_seq_one_letter_code
_entity_poly.pdbx_strand_id
1 'polypeptide(L)'
;MQKKTSTMTAESFQLVKCLVENRDGQKSYRLLERDNFDLWHYLVSTKHNITLLESSLCLWVNEAEFAAKEAIYRRAGSIEKADRIRLMVFDDTGNFANITRYVPNEDALQLESILVSHVPLAQRNADQYSMSRDHGFLIITGPLQQIKLLDSATE
;
A
#
# COMPACT_ATOMS: atom_id res chain seq x y z
N MET A 1 -29.16 -9.45 -13.35
CA MET A 1 -28.21 -8.54 -12.68
C MET A 1 -27.13 -8.16 -13.68
N GLN A 2 -27.15 -6.92 -14.18
CA GLN A 2 -26.14 -6.44 -15.12
C GLN A 2 -24.80 -6.27 -14.38
N LYS A 3 -23.76 -6.96 -14.82
CA LYS A 3 -22.37 -6.62 -14.46
C LYS A 3 -22.12 -5.23 -15.02
N LYS A 4 -22.19 -4.20 -14.17
CA LYS A 4 -21.64 -2.88 -14.51
C LYS A 4 -20.17 -3.08 -14.80
N THR A 5 -19.79 -3.00 -16.07
CA THR A 5 -18.40 -2.89 -16.49
C THR A 5 -17.88 -1.61 -15.86
N SER A 6 -17.15 -1.74 -14.75
CA SER A 6 -16.50 -0.60 -14.10
C SER A 6 -15.52 -0.03 -15.12
N THR A 7 -15.82 1.16 -15.64
CA THR A 7 -14.87 1.90 -16.47
C THR A 7 -13.65 2.14 -15.59
N MET A 8 -12.52 1.50 -15.89
CA MET A 8 -11.27 1.70 -15.12
C MET A 8 -10.85 3.15 -15.30
N THR A 9 -11.20 3.99 -14.33
CA THR A 9 -10.81 5.40 -14.27
C THR A 9 -9.32 5.48 -14.02
N ALA A 10 -8.62 6.33 -14.78
CA ALA A 10 -7.22 6.63 -14.53
C ALA A 10 -7.04 7.15 -13.10
N GLU A 11 -6.14 6.53 -12.34
CA GLU A 11 -5.90 6.87 -10.93
C GLU A 11 -4.41 6.82 -10.61
N SER A 12 -3.97 7.72 -9.73
CA SER A 12 -2.59 7.81 -9.27
C SER A 12 -2.52 8.21 -7.80
N PHE A 13 -1.57 7.65 -7.04
CA PHE A 13 -1.37 7.93 -5.61
C PHE A 13 0.11 8.05 -5.27
N GLN A 14 0.47 9.04 -4.45
CA GLN A 14 1.83 9.19 -3.95
C GLN A 14 2.09 8.22 -2.79
N LEU A 15 3.11 7.39 -2.94
CA LEU A 15 3.50 6.38 -1.97
C LEU A 15 4.95 6.58 -1.52
N VAL A 16 5.29 5.94 -0.41
CA VAL A 16 6.66 5.67 0.01
C VAL A 16 6.88 4.16 -0.03
N LYS A 17 7.90 3.73 -0.76
CA LYS A 17 8.40 2.36 -0.73
C LYS A 17 9.48 2.25 0.33
N CYS A 18 9.25 1.39 1.31
CA CYS A 18 10.14 1.18 2.45
C CYS A 18 10.71 -0.24 2.41
N LEU A 19 12.03 -0.37 2.47
CA LEU A 19 12.66 -1.63 2.84
C LEU A 19 12.75 -1.69 4.36
N VAL A 20 12.14 -2.69 4.96
CA VAL A 20 12.19 -2.90 6.41
C VAL A 20 12.80 -4.23 6.77
N GLU A 21 13.38 -4.28 7.96
CA GLU A 21 13.91 -5.49 8.58
C GLU A 21 13.22 -5.72 9.93
N ASN A 22 12.70 -6.92 10.12
CA ASN A 22 12.11 -7.32 11.40
C ASN A 22 13.20 -7.76 12.40
N ARG A 23 12.79 -8.07 13.64
CA ARG A 23 13.69 -8.54 14.70
C ARG A 23 14.47 -9.81 14.33
N ASP A 24 13.94 -10.64 13.44
CA ASP A 24 14.56 -11.89 12.99
C ASP A 24 15.52 -11.68 11.80
N GLY A 25 15.76 -10.43 11.39
CA GLY A 25 16.59 -10.08 10.24
C GLY A 25 15.92 -10.32 8.87
N GLN A 26 14.63 -10.63 8.86
CA GLN A 26 13.89 -10.82 7.62
C GLN A 26 13.54 -9.48 7.00
N LYS A 27 13.89 -9.32 5.72
CA LYS A 27 13.64 -8.12 4.95
C LYS A 27 12.35 -8.23 4.16
N SER A 28 11.59 -7.14 4.12
CA SER A 28 10.37 -7.06 3.29
C SER A 28 10.12 -5.63 2.84
N TYR A 29 9.36 -5.47 1.76
CA TYR A 29 8.92 -4.16 1.30
C TYR A 29 7.57 -3.79 1.92
N ARG A 30 7.41 -2.49 2.20
CA ARG A 30 6.15 -1.87 2.64
C ARG A 30 5.86 -0.68 1.75
N LEU A 31 4.66 -0.65 1.19
CA LEU A 31 4.17 0.47 0.37
C LEU A 31 3.11 1.20 1.17
N LEU A 32 3.34 2.48 1.39
CA LEU A 32 2.51 3.31 2.27
C LEU A 32 2.12 4.57 1.54
N GLU A 33 0.91 5.07 1.76
CA GLU A 33 0.56 6.41 1.31
C GLU A 33 1.48 7.43 1.98
N ARG A 34 1.96 8.41 1.19
CA ARG A 34 2.93 9.40 1.66
C ARG A 34 2.46 10.13 2.92
N ASP A 35 1.17 10.42 3.01
CA ASP A 35 0.56 11.14 4.13
C ASP A 35 0.59 10.33 5.44
N ASN A 36 0.68 9.00 5.35
CA ASN A 36 0.71 8.10 6.50
C ASN A 36 2.13 7.72 6.93
N PHE A 37 3.15 8.12 6.16
CA PHE A 37 4.53 7.65 6.36
C PHE A 37 5.10 8.00 7.73
N ASP A 38 4.97 9.25 8.18
CA ASP A 38 5.65 9.73 9.39
C ASP A 38 5.10 9.03 10.66
N LEU A 39 3.76 8.90 10.76
CA LEU A 39 3.12 8.16 11.84
C LEU A 39 3.46 6.66 11.79
N TRP A 40 3.41 6.06 10.60
CA TRP A 40 3.75 4.66 10.43
C TRP A 40 5.20 4.40 10.85
N HIS A 41 6.15 5.23 10.40
CA HIS A 41 7.57 5.11 10.71
C HIS A 41 7.82 5.21 12.22
N TYR A 42 7.17 6.17 12.89
CA TYR A 42 7.20 6.26 14.35
C TYR A 42 6.69 4.97 15.01
N LEU A 43 5.54 4.44 14.60
CA LEU A 43 4.96 3.23 15.21
C LEU A 43 5.84 1.99 15.02
N VAL A 44 6.36 1.77 13.81
CA VAL A 44 7.13 0.55 13.52
C VAL A 44 8.51 0.57 14.19
N SER A 45 9.15 1.74 14.27
CA SER A 45 10.45 1.89 14.94
C SER A 45 10.35 1.82 16.47
N THR A 46 9.31 2.42 17.05
CA THR A 46 9.20 2.53 18.53
C THR A 46 8.44 1.38 19.19
N LYS A 47 7.40 0.83 18.55
CA LYS A 47 6.51 -0.18 19.17
C LYS A 47 6.73 -1.59 18.66
N HIS A 48 7.21 -1.75 17.43
CA HIS A 48 7.25 -3.06 16.76
C HIS A 48 8.67 -3.57 16.52
N ASN A 49 9.71 -2.83 16.93
CA ASN A 49 11.12 -3.19 16.74
C ASN A 49 11.44 -3.55 15.28
N ILE A 50 10.84 -2.80 14.33
CA ILE A 50 11.11 -2.93 12.91
C ILE A 50 12.04 -1.79 12.51
N THR A 51 13.15 -2.13 11.88
CA THR A 51 14.13 -1.15 11.41
C THR A 51 13.79 -0.74 9.97
N LEU A 52 13.73 0.56 9.71
CA LEU A 52 13.64 1.09 8.35
C LEU A 52 15.05 1.18 7.76
N LEU A 53 15.32 0.41 6.70
CA LEU A 53 16.63 0.38 6.04
C LEU A 53 16.72 1.40 4.92
N GLU A 54 15.70 1.46 4.07
CA GLU A 54 15.64 2.35 2.92
C GLU A 54 14.22 2.87 2.73
N SER A 55 14.10 4.08 2.19
CA SER A 55 12.82 4.65 1.80
C SER A 55 12.96 5.43 0.50
N SER A 56 11.98 5.27 -0.41
CA SER A 56 11.94 5.94 -1.71
C SER A 56 10.57 6.53 -1.96
N LEU A 57 10.53 7.72 -2.56
CA LEU A 57 9.27 8.31 -3.03
C LEU A 57 8.85 7.61 -4.32
N CYS A 58 7.56 7.28 -4.42
CA CYS A 58 7.01 6.58 -5.56
C CYS A 58 5.65 7.16 -5.94
N LEU A 59 5.29 7.02 -7.21
CA LEU A 59 3.92 7.20 -7.68
C LEU A 59 3.35 5.85 -8.05
N TRP A 60 2.27 5.42 -7.39
CA TRP A 60 1.47 4.31 -7.88
C TRP A 60 0.49 4.81 -8.92
N VAL A 61 0.37 4.10 -10.03
CA VAL A 61 -0.63 4.35 -11.09
C VAL A 61 -1.29 3.04 -11.45
N ASN A 62 -2.60 3.07 -11.74
CA ASN A 62 -3.26 1.87 -12.23
C ASN A 62 -2.88 1.57 -13.70
N GLU A 63 -3.20 0.35 -14.17
CA GLU A 63 -2.85 -0.07 -15.54
C GLU A 63 -3.37 0.89 -16.63
N ALA A 64 -4.59 1.40 -16.48
CA ALA A 64 -5.19 2.32 -17.45
C ALA A 64 -4.42 3.66 -17.55
N GLU A 65 -4.06 4.24 -16.40
CA GLU A 65 -3.25 5.47 -16.32
C GLU A 65 -1.83 5.24 -16.86
N PHE A 66 -1.22 4.09 -16.53
CA PHE A 66 0.10 3.75 -17.04
C PHE A 66 0.10 3.62 -18.56
N ALA A 67 -0.85 2.87 -19.13
CA ALA A 67 -0.96 2.69 -20.58
C ALA A 67 -1.16 4.03 -21.32
N ALA A 68 -1.92 4.96 -20.72
CA ALA A 68 -2.16 6.27 -21.31
C ALA A 68 -0.91 7.18 -21.33
N LYS A 69 0.02 7.01 -20.38
CA LYS A 69 1.18 7.91 -20.18
C LYS A 69 2.53 7.17 -20.08
N GLU A 70 2.62 5.98 -20.64
CA GLU A 70 3.75 5.07 -20.49
C GLU A 70 5.10 5.73 -20.83
N ALA A 71 5.17 6.47 -21.92
CA ALA A 71 6.39 7.14 -22.37
C ALA A 71 6.92 8.18 -21.35
N ILE A 72 6.02 8.81 -20.59
CA ILE A 72 6.39 9.76 -19.52
C ILE A 72 6.92 8.98 -18.33
N TYR A 73 6.19 7.96 -17.89
CA TYR A 73 6.55 7.16 -16.71
C TYR A 73 7.88 6.42 -16.89
N ARG A 74 8.15 5.86 -18.07
CA ARG A 74 9.42 5.19 -18.38
C ARG A 74 10.65 6.11 -18.30
N ARG A 75 10.47 7.44 -18.44
CA ARG A 75 11.55 8.43 -18.32
C ARG A 75 11.70 8.96 -16.89
N ALA A 76 10.66 8.84 -16.07
CA ALA A 76 10.60 9.45 -14.75
C ALA A 76 11.35 8.67 -13.67
N GLY A 77 11.49 7.35 -13.81
CA GLY A 77 12.10 6.51 -12.79
C GLY A 77 12.09 5.03 -13.12
N SER A 78 12.48 4.19 -12.16
CA SER A 78 12.33 2.75 -12.29
C SER A 78 10.87 2.34 -12.13
N ILE A 79 10.49 1.26 -12.80
CA ILE A 79 9.13 0.77 -12.84
C ILE A 79 9.07 -0.62 -12.21
N GLU A 80 8.15 -0.80 -11.28
CA GLU A 80 7.85 -2.09 -10.67
C GLU A 80 6.34 -2.36 -10.71
N LYS A 81 5.94 -3.63 -10.67
CA LYS A 81 4.53 -4.00 -10.57
C LYS A 81 4.08 -3.95 -9.12
N ALA A 82 2.95 -3.31 -8.87
CA ALA A 82 2.34 -3.29 -7.55
C ALA A 82 0.83 -3.17 -7.67
N ASP A 83 0.14 -3.90 -6.81
CA ASP A 83 -1.30 -3.92 -6.78
C ASP A 83 -1.83 -3.05 -5.64
N ARG A 84 -3.04 -2.53 -5.83
CA ARG A 84 -3.84 -1.97 -4.75
C ARG A 84 -4.95 -2.95 -4.41
N ILE A 85 -5.03 -3.33 -3.14
CA ILE A 85 -6.10 -4.14 -2.60
C ILE A 85 -7.01 -3.25 -1.77
N ARG A 86 -8.32 -3.29 -2.05
CA ARG A 86 -9.36 -2.63 -1.27
C ARG A 86 -10.24 -3.71 -0.64
N LEU A 87 -10.39 -3.65 0.67
CA LEU A 87 -11.34 -4.48 1.43
C LEU A 87 -12.38 -3.55 2.04
N MET A 88 -13.65 -3.88 1.85
CA MET A 88 -14.77 -3.26 2.55
C MET A 88 -15.46 -4.33 3.39
N VAL A 89 -15.73 -4.02 4.66
CA VAL A 89 -16.50 -4.89 5.57
C VAL A 89 -17.74 -4.12 5.99
N PHE A 90 -18.90 -4.77 5.91
CA PHE A 90 -20.21 -4.17 6.18
C PHE A 90 -20.79 -4.72 7.48
N ASP A 91 -21.67 -3.95 8.12
CA ASP A 91 -22.52 -4.44 9.21
C ASP A 91 -24.02 -4.35 8.85
N ASP A 92 -24.85 -4.96 9.68
CA ASP A 92 -26.32 -5.00 9.51
C ASP A 92 -26.99 -3.64 9.66
N THR A 93 -26.29 -2.65 10.20
CA THR A 93 -26.79 -1.28 10.41
C THR A 93 -26.45 -0.34 9.26
N GLY A 94 -25.75 -0.84 8.24
CA GLY A 94 -25.34 -0.08 7.07
C GLY A 94 -24.02 0.69 7.25
N ASN A 95 -23.28 0.48 8.35
CA ASN A 95 -21.93 1.00 8.44
C ASN A 95 -20.96 0.12 7.65
N PHE A 96 -19.83 0.71 7.28
CA PHE A 96 -18.75 -0.01 6.66
C PHE A 96 -17.40 0.49 7.14
N ALA A 97 -16.44 -0.43 7.21
CA ALA A 97 -15.03 -0.13 7.32
C ALA A 97 -14.38 -0.38 5.96
N ASN A 98 -13.45 0.48 5.55
CA ASN A 98 -12.64 0.25 4.36
C ASN A 98 -11.16 0.17 4.73
N ILE A 99 -10.43 -0.67 4.01
CA ILE A 99 -9.00 -0.84 4.12
C ILE A 99 -8.44 -0.79 2.71
N THR A 100 -7.55 0.16 2.44
CA THR A 100 -6.74 0.20 1.23
C THR A 100 -5.30 -0.17 1.56
N ARG A 101 -4.71 -1.06 0.79
CA ARG A 101 -3.30 -1.45 0.89
C ARG A 101 -2.67 -1.46 -0.49
N TYR A 102 -1.44 -0.97 -0.57
CA TYR A 102 -0.58 -1.13 -1.72
C TYR A 102 0.44 -2.22 -1.42
N VAL A 103 0.74 -3.07 -2.38
CA VAL A 103 1.61 -4.23 -2.18
C VAL A 103 2.39 -4.56 -3.45
N PRO A 104 3.66 -5.00 -3.35
CA PRO A 104 4.34 -5.62 -4.50
C PRO A 104 3.47 -6.74 -5.08
N ASN A 105 3.45 -6.87 -6.41
CA ASN A 105 2.54 -7.80 -7.08
C ASN A 105 2.76 -9.26 -6.64
N GLU A 106 4.01 -9.64 -6.37
CA GLU A 106 4.38 -10.97 -5.86
C GLU A 106 3.75 -11.32 -4.50
N ASP A 107 3.46 -10.32 -3.67
CA ASP A 107 2.95 -10.49 -2.31
C ASP A 107 1.40 -10.36 -2.25
N ALA A 108 0.76 -10.01 -3.37
CA ALA A 108 -0.66 -9.62 -3.39
C ALA A 108 -1.59 -10.74 -2.89
N LEU A 109 -1.41 -11.97 -3.37
CA LEU A 109 -2.26 -13.11 -2.96
C LEU A 109 -2.10 -13.46 -1.48
N GLN A 110 -0.88 -13.34 -0.95
CA GLN A 110 -0.64 -13.56 0.48
C GLN A 110 -1.35 -12.48 1.31
N LEU A 111 -1.27 -11.22 0.89
CA LEU A 111 -1.92 -10.12 1.58
C LEU A 111 -3.46 -10.24 1.55
N GLU A 112 -4.05 -10.63 0.42
CA GLU A 112 -5.49 -10.91 0.32
C GLU A 112 -5.93 -11.94 1.36
N SER A 113 -5.21 -13.06 1.47
CA SER A 113 -5.50 -14.11 2.45
C SER A 113 -5.41 -13.58 3.89
N ILE A 114 -4.38 -12.80 4.23
CA ILE A 114 -4.21 -12.18 5.55
C ILE A 114 -5.38 -11.23 5.84
N LEU A 115 -5.73 -10.34 4.91
CA LEU A 115 -6.82 -9.38 5.10
C LEU A 115 -8.16 -10.09 5.34
N VAL A 116 -8.47 -11.12 4.56
CA VAL A 116 -9.69 -11.93 4.74
C VAL A 116 -9.68 -12.65 6.10
N SER A 117 -8.52 -13.11 6.58
CA SER A 117 -8.41 -13.77 7.89
C SER A 117 -8.77 -12.85 9.06
N HIS A 118 -8.60 -11.53 8.89
CA HIS A 118 -8.97 -10.50 9.85
C HIS A 118 -10.43 -10.04 9.74
N VAL A 119 -11.18 -10.45 8.71
CA VAL A 119 -12.62 -10.21 8.64
C VAL A 119 -13.30 -11.07 9.73
N PRO A 120 -14.17 -10.50 10.58
CA PRO A 120 -14.79 -11.29 11.62
C PRO A 120 -15.68 -12.40 11.04
N LEU A 121 -15.77 -13.53 11.76
CA LEU A 121 -16.41 -14.75 11.25
C LEU A 121 -17.88 -14.55 10.89
N ALA A 122 -18.62 -13.74 11.66
CA ALA A 122 -20.02 -13.44 11.38
C ALA A 122 -20.19 -12.80 9.99
N GLN A 123 -19.39 -11.77 9.68
CA GLN A 123 -19.42 -11.08 8.40
C GLN A 123 -18.95 -11.97 7.25
N ARG A 124 -17.92 -12.82 7.47
CA ARG A 124 -17.49 -13.78 6.44
C ARG A 124 -18.58 -14.80 6.10
N ASN A 125 -19.26 -15.35 7.10
CA ASN A 125 -20.32 -16.33 6.90
C ASN A 125 -21.57 -15.72 6.25
N ALA A 126 -21.80 -14.42 6.49
CA ALA A 126 -22.91 -13.67 5.91
C ALA A 126 -22.57 -12.99 4.56
N ASP A 127 -21.37 -13.22 4.03
CA ASP A 127 -20.85 -12.56 2.80
C ASP A 127 -20.91 -11.02 2.87
N GLN A 128 -20.71 -10.46 4.07
CA GLN A 128 -20.75 -9.02 4.37
C GLN A 128 -19.38 -8.37 4.22
N TYR A 129 -18.67 -8.70 3.16
CA TYR A 129 -17.46 -8.00 2.78
C TYR A 129 -17.27 -8.03 1.27
N SER A 130 -16.52 -7.08 0.73
CA SER A 130 -16.08 -7.11 -0.66
C SER A 130 -14.60 -6.81 -0.74
N MET A 131 -13.91 -7.51 -1.62
CA MET A 131 -12.48 -7.31 -1.86
C MET A 131 -12.25 -7.11 -3.35
N SER A 132 -11.51 -6.07 -3.71
CA SER A 132 -11.07 -5.83 -5.08
C SER A 132 -9.57 -5.61 -5.14
N ARG A 133 -8.97 -6.06 -6.23
CA ARG A 133 -7.57 -5.84 -6.55
C ARG A 133 -7.47 -5.08 -7.86
N ASP A 134 -6.80 -3.93 -7.80
CA ASP A 134 -6.49 -3.11 -8.96
C ASP A 134 -5.02 -3.29 -9.29
N HIS A 135 -4.74 -3.73 -10.51
CA HIS A 135 -3.38 -3.87 -11.01
C HIS A 135 -2.79 -2.50 -11.34
N GLY A 136 -1.50 -2.36 -11.07
CA GLY A 136 -0.80 -1.10 -11.28
C GLY A 136 0.71 -1.21 -11.27
N PHE A 137 1.33 -0.04 -11.30
CA PHE A 137 2.76 0.14 -11.40
C PHE A 137 3.24 1.18 -10.38
N LEU A 138 4.41 0.94 -9.81
CA LEU A 138 5.17 1.94 -9.06
C LEU A 138 6.16 2.61 -9.99
N ILE A 139 6.15 3.93 -10.01
CA ILE A 139 7.17 4.77 -10.64
C ILE A 139 8.03 5.32 -9.51
N ILE A 140 9.26 4.82 -9.38
CA ILE A 140 10.15 5.13 -8.25
C ILE A 140 11.13 6.21 -8.71
N THR A 141 11.03 7.39 -8.09
CA THR A 141 11.75 8.59 -8.55
C THR A 141 13.05 8.85 -7.79
N GLY A 142 13.26 8.20 -6.64
CA GLY A 142 14.49 8.30 -5.87
C GLY A 142 14.30 8.16 -4.36
N PRO A 143 15.40 8.22 -3.58
CA PRO A 143 15.35 8.10 -2.13
C PRO A 143 14.55 9.24 -1.50
N LEU A 144 13.76 8.92 -0.49
CA LEU A 144 13.09 9.92 0.33
C LEU A 144 14.15 10.50 1.29
N GLN A 145 14.50 11.78 1.10
CA GLN A 145 15.39 12.46 2.06
C GLN A 145 14.66 12.56 3.40
N GLN A 146 15.18 11.87 4.41
CA GLN A 146 14.72 12.03 5.78
C GLN A 146 15.10 13.42 6.26
N ILE A 147 14.11 14.18 6.76
CA ILE A 147 14.39 15.32 7.62
C ILE A 147 15.05 14.71 8.86
N LYS A 148 16.35 14.92 9.05
CA LYS A 148 17.00 14.64 10.32
C LYS A 148 16.26 15.48 11.37
N LEU A 149 15.42 14.85 12.18
CA LEU A 149 15.03 15.43 13.44
C LEU A 149 16.33 15.58 14.20
N LEU A 150 16.77 16.83 14.38
CA LEU A 150 17.91 17.14 15.25
C LEU A 150 17.63 16.46 16.58
N ASP A 151 18.53 15.58 17.00
CA ASP A 151 18.58 15.10 18.38
C ASP A 151 18.79 16.32 19.27
N SER A 152 17.70 16.93 19.72
CA SER A 152 17.75 17.95 20.73
C SER A 152 17.98 17.28 22.07
N ALA A 153 19.18 17.53 22.60
CA ALA A 153 19.59 17.45 24.00
C ALA A 153 19.81 16.05 24.59
N THR A 154 21.09 15.74 24.80
CA THR A 154 21.65 15.66 26.17
C THR A 154 23.15 15.96 26.11
N GLU A 155 23.51 17.17 26.57
CA GLU A 155 24.78 17.44 27.25
C GLU A 155 24.76 16.81 28.66
#